data_AF-H0Q451-F1
#
_entry.id   AF-H0Q451-F1
#
_cell.length_a   1.000
_cell.length_b   1.000
_cell.length_c   1.000
_cell.angle_alpha   90.00
_cell.angle_beta   90.00
_cell.angle_gamma   90.00
#
_symmetry.space_group_name_H-M   'P 1'
#
loop_
_entity.id
_entity.type
_entity.pdbx_description
1 polymer ?
#
loop_
_entity_poly.entity_id
_entity_poly.type
_entity_poly.pdbx_seq_one_letter_code
_entity_poly.pdbx_strand_id
1 'polypeptide(L)'
;MRRLSIAGLLTCLLLAATSAATAADAFAPTAAEMRLLPPFCAQKIGGSSSGVGVPAAEQMGRGNWLHIHHYCFAVNFVNRARSSRNAKDRIYNLNLAKGNYGYVIKATQPRFAMRPQIYVELGKVELQLKDVVEGERWFNEALAFNPAYEPAYQALIDLYQELKRNSDALKIATDGLKHVPNSESLQKAYLALGGKKPFPEPVVEKPAPDASGAVAQEVGQGGAEGSAPPSDGTATAADRTPTTTPPPPETGCRFCPPEDVQRRWRGGFKSGKE
;
A
#
# COMPACT_ATOMS: atom_id res chain seq x y z
N MET A 1 73.17 15.06 -44.02
CA MET A 1 71.73 15.34 -44.12
C MET A 1 70.98 14.43 -43.15
N ARG A 2 70.61 14.93 -41.96
CA ARG A 2 69.85 14.20 -40.94
C ARG A 2 68.36 14.46 -41.16
N ARG A 3 67.57 13.42 -41.43
CA ARG A 3 66.10 13.52 -41.43
C ARG A 3 65.60 13.13 -40.04
N LEU A 4 65.20 14.13 -39.26
CA LEU A 4 64.25 13.94 -38.16
C LEU A 4 62.88 13.64 -38.78
N SER A 5 62.19 12.63 -38.30
CA SER A 5 60.77 12.44 -38.53
C SER A 5 60.19 11.74 -37.30
N ILE A 6 58.89 11.92 -37.11
CA ILE A 6 58.07 11.47 -35.97
C ILE A 6 58.01 12.51 -34.83
N ALA A 7 57.31 13.60 -35.11
CA ALA A 7 56.47 14.27 -34.14
C ALA A 7 55.10 14.47 -34.79
N GLY A 8 54.02 14.06 -34.13
CA GLY A 8 52.69 14.46 -34.58
C GLY A 8 51.57 13.51 -34.20
N LEU A 9 51.13 13.61 -32.95
CA LEU A 9 49.74 13.46 -32.48
C LEU A 9 48.88 12.37 -33.16
N LEU A 10 48.73 11.24 -32.49
CA LEU A 10 47.57 10.37 -32.64
C LEU A 10 47.25 9.70 -31.30
N THR A 11 46.93 10.53 -30.31
CA THR A 11 46.46 10.06 -29.01
C THR A 11 45.34 10.96 -28.50
N CYS A 12 44.25 10.32 -28.08
CA CYS A 12 43.09 10.88 -27.38
C CYS A 12 42.04 11.62 -28.21
N LEU A 13 41.23 10.85 -28.94
CA LEU A 13 39.80 11.13 -29.02
C LEU A 13 39.01 9.89 -28.57
N LEU A 14 39.15 9.55 -27.28
CA LEU A 14 38.17 8.73 -26.58
C LEU A 14 36.92 9.60 -26.42
N LEU A 15 35.95 9.42 -27.32
CA LEU A 15 34.61 9.94 -27.15
C LEU A 15 34.08 9.44 -25.81
N ALA A 16 34.02 10.33 -24.83
CA ALA A 16 33.19 10.16 -23.65
C ALA A 16 31.74 10.16 -24.14
N ALA A 17 31.22 8.97 -24.44
CA ALA A 17 29.79 8.75 -24.47
C ALA A 17 29.29 8.91 -23.03
N THR A 18 29.03 10.17 -22.65
CA THR A 18 28.27 10.47 -21.45
C THR A 18 26.86 9.98 -21.72
N SER A 19 26.56 8.76 -21.28
CA SER A 19 25.19 8.30 -21.15
C SER A 19 24.47 9.31 -20.28
N ALA A 20 23.68 10.19 -20.91
CA ALA A 20 22.73 11.02 -20.18
C ALA A 20 21.79 10.04 -19.49
N ALA A 21 22.02 9.80 -18.20
CA ALA A 21 21.09 9.09 -17.35
C ALA A 21 19.79 9.88 -17.41
N THR A 22 18.85 9.39 -18.20
CA THR A 22 17.56 10.05 -18.40
C THR A 22 16.84 10.05 -17.06
N ALA A 23 16.41 11.23 -16.59
CA ALA A 23 15.66 11.42 -15.35
C ALA A 23 14.37 10.55 -15.23
N ALA A 24 13.98 9.86 -16.31
CA ALA A 24 12.93 8.85 -16.34
C ALA A 24 13.20 7.62 -15.44
N ASP A 25 14.47 7.30 -15.13
CA ASP A 25 14.83 6.20 -14.22
C ASP A 25 14.41 6.45 -12.76
N ALA A 26 14.03 7.67 -12.39
CA ALA A 26 13.81 8.04 -10.99
C ALA A 26 12.42 7.65 -10.43
N PHE A 27 11.39 7.41 -11.26
CA PHE A 27 10.02 7.21 -10.76
C PHE A 27 9.54 5.75 -10.82
N ALA A 28 9.70 5.08 -11.97
CA ALA A 28 9.24 3.71 -12.14
C ALA A 28 10.10 2.72 -11.33
N PRO A 29 9.53 1.65 -10.73
CA PRO A 29 10.31 0.61 -10.10
C PRO A 29 11.15 -0.20 -11.10
N THR A 30 12.36 -0.56 -10.71
CA THR A 30 13.21 -1.51 -11.45
C THR A 30 12.70 -2.94 -11.31
N ALA A 31 13.18 -3.86 -12.16
CA ALA A 31 12.83 -5.28 -12.05
C ALA A 31 13.20 -5.90 -10.67
N ALA A 32 14.28 -5.44 -10.04
CA ALA A 32 14.66 -5.88 -8.70
C ALA A 32 13.69 -5.34 -7.64
N GLU A 33 13.31 -4.07 -7.75
CA GLU A 33 12.35 -3.43 -6.85
C GLU A 33 10.95 -4.02 -6.96
N MET A 34 10.51 -4.39 -8.17
CA MET A 34 9.23 -5.06 -8.40
C MET A 34 9.08 -6.37 -7.60
N ARG A 35 10.19 -7.08 -7.32
CA ARG A 35 10.20 -8.30 -6.51
C ARG A 35 10.02 -8.04 -5.01
N LEU A 36 10.21 -6.80 -4.57
CA LEU A 36 10.04 -6.37 -3.17
C LEU A 36 8.63 -5.81 -2.91
N LEU A 37 7.79 -5.72 -3.93
CA LEU A 37 6.43 -5.22 -3.81
C LEU A 37 5.45 -6.34 -3.44
N PRO A 38 4.34 -6.01 -2.76
CA PRO A 38 3.22 -6.94 -2.61
C PRO A 38 2.77 -7.49 -3.98
N PRO A 39 2.29 -8.75 -4.06
CA PRO A 39 1.94 -9.37 -5.34
C PRO A 39 0.98 -8.55 -6.21
N PHE A 40 -0.06 -7.95 -5.62
CA PHE A 40 -1.01 -7.11 -6.35
C PHE A 40 -0.36 -5.83 -6.90
N CYS A 41 0.70 -5.32 -6.26
CA CYS A 41 1.46 -4.17 -6.73
C CYS A 41 2.38 -4.51 -7.89
N ALA A 42 3.07 -5.65 -7.81
CA ALA A 42 3.86 -6.16 -8.92
C ALA A 42 3.00 -6.35 -10.17
N GLN A 43 1.78 -6.87 -9.99
CA GLN A 43 0.78 -6.96 -11.05
C GLN A 43 0.31 -5.60 -11.57
N LYS A 44 -0.10 -4.70 -10.67
CA LYS A 44 -0.68 -3.40 -11.06
C LYS A 44 0.30 -2.56 -11.87
N ILE A 45 1.58 -2.58 -11.47
CA ILE A 45 2.64 -1.80 -12.13
C ILE A 45 3.22 -2.55 -13.33
N GLY A 46 3.41 -3.87 -13.26
CA GLY A 46 4.06 -4.67 -14.30
C GLY A 46 3.20 -4.98 -15.52
N GLY A 47 1.90 -4.66 -15.49
CA GLY A 47 0.95 -5.01 -16.55
C GLY A 47 0.54 -6.49 -16.53
N SER A 48 -0.48 -6.85 -17.31
CA SER A 48 -1.16 -8.16 -17.32
C SER A 48 -0.31 -9.37 -17.77
N SER A 49 1.03 -9.30 -17.78
CA SER A 49 1.91 -10.43 -18.13
C SER A 49 2.02 -11.49 -17.03
N SER A 50 1.50 -11.22 -15.83
CA SER A 50 1.58 -12.13 -14.68
C SER A 50 0.35 -13.04 -14.50
N GLY A 51 -0.68 -12.96 -15.35
CA GLY A 51 -1.84 -13.88 -15.34
C GLY A 51 -2.74 -13.82 -14.09
N VAL A 52 -2.33 -13.13 -13.04
CA VAL A 52 -3.07 -13.00 -11.76
C VAL A 52 -4.08 -11.83 -11.82
N GLY A 53 -4.26 -11.16 -12.97
CA GLY A 53 -4.80 -9.78 -13.12
C GLY A 53 -6.25 -9.53 -12.71
N VAL A 54 -7.01 -10.59 -12.43
CA VAL A 54 -8.47 -10.54 -12.30
C VAL A 54 -8.93 -10.43 -10.84
N PRO A 55 -8.38 -11.19 -9.86
CA PRO A 55 -8.94 -11.21 -8.51
C PRO A 55 -8.75 -9.91 -7.73
N ALA A 56 -7.59 -9.23 -7.83
CA ALA A 56 -7.32 -8.03 -7.03
C ALA A 56 -8.12 -6.80 -7.52
N ALA A 57 -8.29 -6.66 -8.85
CA ALA A 57 -9.06 -5.59 -9.45
C ALA A 57 -10.56 -5.72 -9.13
N GLU A 58 -11.08 -6.94 -9.16
CA GLU A 58 -12.45 -7.26 -8.73
C GLU A 58 -12.61 -7.02 -7.22
N GLN A 59 -11.64 -7.47 -6.42
CA GLN A 59 -11.66 -7.30 -4.96
C GLN A 59 -11.70 -5.85 -4.50
N MET A 60 -10.93 -4.99 -5.16
CA MET A 60 -10.84 -3.58 -4.80
C MET A 60 -11.95 -2.74 -5.45
N GLY A 61 -12.60 -3.26 -6.49
CA GLY A 61 -13.50 -2.50 -7.35
C GLY A 61 -12.75 -1.61 -8.34
N ARG A 62 -13.28 -1.48 -9.56
CA ARG A 62 -12.63 -0.81 -10.69
C ARG A 62 -12.16 0.61 -10.37
N GLY A 63 -12.98 1.40 -9.66
CA GLY A 63 -12.64 2.77 -9.27
C GLY A 63 -11.42 2.84 -8.36
N ASN A 64 -11.34 1.99 -7.33
CA ASN A 64 -10.18 1.99 -6.44
C ASN A 64 -8.95 1.38 -7.11
N TRP A 65 -9.14 0.34 -7.92
CA TRP A 65 -8.08 -0.30 -8.70
C TRP A 65 -7.40 0.66 -9.68
N LEU A 66 -8.14 1.62 -10.25
CA LEU A 66 -7.56 2.65 -11.12
C LEU A 66 -6.43 3.39 -10.40
N HIS A 67 -6.67 3.80 -9.16
CA HIS A 67 -5.76 4.66 -8.38
C HIS A 67 -4.74 3.90 -7.53
N ILE A 68 -4.89 2.57 -7.34
CA ILE A 68 -4.05 1.82 -6.40
C ILE A 68 -2.57 1.73 -6.82
N HIS A 69 -2.23 2.06 -8.07
CA HIS A 69 -0.83 2.13 -8.48
C HIS A 69 -0.02 3.16 -7.68
N HIS A 70 -0.66 4.23 -7.17
CA HIS A 70 -0.01 5.17 -6.27
C HIS A 70 0.37 4.53 -4.92
N TYR A 71 -0.46 3.66 -4.34
CA TYR A 71 -0.07 2.88 -3.15
C TYR A 71 1.19 2.06 -3.45
N CYS A 72 1.22 1.42 -4.61
CA CYS A 72 2.34 0.59 -5.02
C CYS A 72 3.63 1.38 -5.27
N PHE A 73 3.54 2.57 -5.87
CA PHE A 73 4.66 3.49 -5.97
C PHE A 73 5.10 3.98 -4.60
N ALA A 74 4.18 4.29 -3.68
CA ALA A 74 4.53 4.69 -2.32
C ALA A 74 5.33 3.61 -1.58
N VAL A 75 4.91 2.35 -1.66
CA VAL A 75 5.65 1.22 -1.09
C VAL A 75 7.05 1.12 -1.70
N ASN A 76 7.18 1.30 -3.02
CA ASN A 76 8.48 1.31 -3.67
C ASN A 76 9.38 2.44 -3.14
N PHE A 77 8.85 3.65 -3.02
CA PHE A 77 9.61 4.79 -2.49
C PHE A 77 10.01 4.59 -1.03
N VAL A 78 9.17 3.97 -0.20
CA VAL A 78 9.56 3.57 1.17
C VAL A 78 10.73 2.59 1.15
N ASN A 79 10.73 1.61 0.24
CA ASN A 79 11.85 0.68 0.09
C ASN A 79 13.14 1.39 -0.34
N ARG A 80 13.06 2.31 -1.32
CA ARG A 80 14.20 3.16 -1.73
C ARG A 80 14.72 4.02 -0.59
N ALA A 81 13.83 4.62 0.20
CA ALA A 81 14.20 5.42 1.36
C ALA A 81 14.97 4.59 2.41
N ARG A 82 14.57 3.33 2.62
CA ARG A 82 15.24 2.39 3.54
C ARG A 82 16.64 2.01 3.05
N SER A 83 16.83 1.83 1.73
CA SER A 83 18.13 1.50 1.14
C SER A 83 19.01 2.72 0.84
N SER A 84 18.50 3.94 1.04
CA SER A 84 19.22 5.17 0.73
C SER A 84 20.46 5.33 1.60
N ARG A 85 21.59 5.67 0.97
CA ARG A 85 22.87 5.91 1.67
C ARG A 85 23.05 7.34 2.15
N ASN A 86 22.21 8.27 1.71
CA ASN A 86 22.27 9.66 2.13
C ASN A 86 20.89 10.19 2.55
N ALA A 87 20.92 11.19 3.43
CA ALA A 87 19.71 11.76 4.02
C ALA A 87 18.82 12.47 3.00
N LYS A 88 19.41 13.14 2.01
CA LYS A 88 18.68 13.89 0.99
C LYS A 88 17.80 12.98 0.15
N ASP A 89 18.36 11.90 -0.38
CA ASP A 89 17.64 10.91 -1.19
C ASP A 89 16.62 10.16 -0.34
N ARG A 90 16.94 9.88 0.92
CA ARG A 90 15.98 9.28 1.85
C ARG A 90 14.75 10.17 2.03
N ILE A 91 14.95 11.45 2.34
CA ILE A 91 13.87 12.43 2.54
C ILE A 91 13.09 12.65 1.25
N TYR A 92 13.77 12.71 0.10
CA TYR A 92 13.13 12.81 -1.20
C TYR A 92 12.16 11.64 -1.45
N ASN A 93 12.62 10.41 -1.26
CA ASN A 93 11.79 9.22 -1.43
C ASN A 93 10.63 9.17 -0.41
N LEU A 94 10.86 9.57 0.85
CA LEU A 94 9.78 9.64 1.84
C LEU A 94 8.70 10.67 1.45
N ASN A 95 9.07 11.82 0.89
CA ASN A 95 8.10 12.80 0.40
C ASN A 95 7.32 12.28 -0.81
N LEU A 96 7.95 11.53 -1.71
CA LEU A 96 7.25 10.85 -2.80
C LEU A 96 6.26 9.81 -2.26
N ALA A 97 6.65 9.02 -1.25
CA ALA A 97 5.75 8.06 -0.60
C ALA A 97 4.54 8.76 0.06
N LYS A 98 4.79 9.84 0.83
CA LYS A 98 3.76 10.67 1.46
C LYS A 98 2.74 11.18 0.44
N GLY A 99 3.22 11.78 -0.65
CA GLY A 99 2.36 12.29 -1.72
C GLY A 99 1.50 11.21 -2.38
N ASN A 100 2.10 10.04 -2.64
CA ASN A 100 1.41 8.93 -3.27
C ASN A 100 0.35 8.28 -2.36
N TYR A 101 0.65 8.03 -1.07
CA TYR A 101 -0.37 7.57 -0.12
C TYR A 101 -1.51 8.59 0.01
N GLY A 102 -1.17 9.88 0.12
CA GLY A 102 -2.15 10.97 0.17
C GLY A 102 -3.05 11.02 -1.07
N TYR A 103 -2.52 10.72 -2.26
CA TYR A 103 -3.31 10.63 -3.48
C TYR A 103 -4.35 9.51 -3.40
N VAL A 104 -3.96 8.30 -2.97
CA VAL A 104 -4.90 7.16 -2.87
C VAL A 104 -6.04 7.49 -1.91
N ILE A 105 -5.76 8.13 -0.78
CA ILE A 105 -6.76 8.56 0.20
C ILE A 105 -7.79 9.52 -0.44
N LYS A 106 -7.35 10.41 -1.35
CA LYS A 106 -8.22 11.39 -2.01
C LYS A 106 -8.97 10.82 -3.22
N ALA A 107 -8.35 9.92 -3.96
CA ALA A 107 -8.86 9.44 -5.26
C ALA A 107 -9.69 8.15 -5.16
N THR A 108 -9.54 7.37 -4.08
CA THR A 108 -10.34 6.15 -3.86
C THR A 108 -11.63 6.44 -3.11
N GLN A 109 -12.59 5.53 -3.20
CA GLN A 109 -13.87 5.65 -2.53
C GLN A 109 -13.70 5.78 -0.99
N PRO A 110 -14.59 6.52 -0.30
CA PRO A 110 -14.48 6.74 1.15
C PRO A 110 -14.44 5.46 1.98
N ARG A 111 -15.11 4.39 1.55
CA ARG A 111 -15.13 3.09 2.24
C ARG A 111 -14.12 2.07 1.70
N PHE A 112 -13.10 2.52 0.96
CA PHE A 112 -12.10 1.62 0.40
C PHE A 112 -11.38 0.84 1.52
N ALA A 113 -11.47 -0.49 1.48
CA ALA A 113 -11.03 -1.36 2.57
C ALA A 113 -9.54 -1.26 2.93
N MET A 114 -8.68 -0.77 2.01
CA MET A 114 -7.26 -0.57 2.29
C MET A 114 -6.95 0.72 3.07
N ARG A 115 -7.93 1.59 3.36
CA ARG A 115 -7.69 2.86 4.04
C ARG A 115 -6.92 2.74 5.37
N PRO A 116 -7.26 1.82 6.30
CA PRO A 116 -6.48 1.65 7.53
C PRO A 116 -5.01 1.30 7.27
N GLN A 117 -4.75 0.42 6.29
CA GLN A 117 -3.38 0.09 5.89
C GLN A 117 -2.64 1.31 5.33
N ILE A 118 -3.29 2.08 4.46
CA ILE A 118 -2.71 3.30 3.87
C ILE A 118 -2.41 4.34 4.96
N TYR A 119 -3.32 4.54 5.91
CA TYR A 119 -3.10 5.44 7.03
C TYR A 119 -1.94 5.01 7.92
N VAL A 120 -1.83 3.72 8.27
CA VAL A 120 -0.68 3.22 9.05
C VAL A 120 0.64 3.38 8.29
N GLU A 121 0.70 3.07 7.00
CA GLU A 121 1.93 3.26 6.23
C GLU A 121 2.30 4.74 6.06
N LEU A 122 1.30 5.61 5.87
CA LEU A 122 1.51 7.05 5.80
C LEU A 122 2.01 7.60 7.14
N GLY A 123 1.40 7.21 8.27
CA GLY A 123 1.86 7.61 9.60
C GLY A 123 3.32 7.22 9.85
N LYS A 124 3.72 6.00 9.45
CA LYS A 124 5.13 5.56 9.53
C LYS A 124 6.07 6.39 8.66
N VAL A 125 5.60 6.87 7.50
CA VAL A 125 6.38 7.80 6.65
C VAL A 125 6.54 9.15 7.34
N GLU A 126 5.49 9.69 7.95
CA GLU A 126 5.55 10.96 8.70
C GLU A 126 6.52 10.88 9.88
N LEU A 127 6.50 9.78 10.65
CA LEU A 127 7.48 9.55 11.73
C LEU A 127 8.93 9.53 11.21
N GLN A 128 9.17 8.94 10.04
CA GLN A 128 10.49 8.96 9.42
C GLN A 128 10.90 10.35 8.92
N LEU A 129 9.92 11.18 8.53
CA LEU A 129 10.09 12.59 8.22
C LEU A 129 10.18 13.48 9.46
N LYS A 130 10.13 12.89 10.67
CA LYS A 130 10.17 13.58 11.97
C LYS A 130 8.93 14.40 12.30
N ASP A 131 7.82 14.16 11.60
CA ASP A 131 6.51 14.73 11.91
C ASP A 131 5.73 13.76 12.81
N VAL A 132 5.98 13.87 14.12
CA VAL A 132 5.37 13.01 15.13
C VAL A 132 3.85 13.23 15.21
N VAL A 133 3.41 14.49 15.05
CA VAL A 133 2.01 14.88 15.18
C VAL A 133 1.19 14.27 14.04
N GLU A 134 1.67 14.39 12.80
CA GLU A 134 0.98 13.77 11.67
C GLU A 134 1.05 12.24 11.72
N GLY A 135 2.17 11.67 12.18
CA GLY A 135 2.30 10.23 12.39
C GLY A 135 1.24 9.67 13.33
N GLU A 136 1.11 10.27 14.52
CA GLU A 136 0.09 9.93 15.52
C GLU A 136 -1.33 10.12 14.96
N ARG A 137 -1.58 11.24 14.26
CA ARG A 137 -2.89 11.52 13.66
C ARG A 137 -3.31 10.41 12.69
N TRP A 138 -2.43 9.97 11.79
CA TRP A 138 -2.77 8.93 10.82
C TRP A 138 -3.03 7.57 11.46
N PHE A 139 -2.34 7.21 12.54
CA PHE A 139 -2.67 5.98 13.26
C PHE A 139 -4.06 6.06 13.91
N ASN A 140 -4.42 7.22 14.46
CA ASN A 140 -5.77 7.44 14.99
C ASN A 140 -6.84 7.40 13.89
N GLU A 141 -6.59 7.95 12.70
CA GLU A 141 -7.50 7.82 11.54
C GLU A 141 -7.72 6.35 11.14
N ALA A 142 -6.69 5.50 11.25
CA ALA A 142 -6.83 4.07 11.00
C ALA A 142 -7.79 3.39 11.99
N LEU A 143 -7.70 3.74 13.28
CA LEU A 143 -8.58 3.23 14.33
C LEU A 143 -10.00 3.81 14.23
N ALA A 144 -10.14 5.08 13.88
CA ALA A 144 -11.44 5.71 13.63
C ALA A 144 -12.16 5.03 12.46
N PHE A 145 -11.42 4.60 11.43
CA PHE A 145 -11.99 3.88 10.30
C PHE A 145 -12.33 2.42 10.64
N ASN A 146 -11.43 1.72 11.34
CA ASN A 146 -11.60 0.32 11.73
C ASN A 146 -11.00 0.10 13.12
N PRO A 147 -11.82 0.12 14.18
CA PRO A 147 -11.36 -0.12 15.55
C PRO A 147 -10.74 -1.50 15.75
N ALA A 148 -11.02 -2.47 14.87
CA ALA A 148 -10.37 -3.79 14.93
C ALA A 148 -9.01 -3.85 14.20
N TYR A 149 -8.48 -2.72 13.70
CA TYR A 149 -7.23 -2.70 12.93
C TYR A 149 -5.98 -2.73 13.82
N GLU A 150 -5.61 -3.93 14.26
CA GLU A 150 -4.47 -4.20 15.15
C GLU A 150 -3.16 -3.45 14.79
N PRO A 151 -2.73 -3.34 13.52
CA PRO A 151 -1.47 -2.66 13.19
C PRO A 151 -1.41 -1.18 13.62
N ALA A 152 -2.56 -0.51 13.72
CA ALA A 152 -2.61 0.88 14.18
C ALA A 152 -2.37 0.99 15.69
N TYR A 153 -2.91 0.06 16.49
CA TYR A 153 -2.61 -0.03 17.92
C TYR A 153 -1.12 -0.30 18.16
N GLN A 154 -0.54 -1.26 17.43
CA GLN A 154 0.89 -1.55 17.54
C GLN A 154 1.74 -0.31 17.20
N ALA A 155 1.41 0.40 16.14
CA ALA A 155 2.14 1.61 15.74
C ALA A 155 2.05 2.74 16.78
N LEU A 156 0.89 2.94 17.42
CA LEU A 156 0.72 3.92 18.50
C LEU A 156 1.45 3.50 19.78
N ILE A 157 1.45 2.21 20.13
CA ILE A 157 2.20 1.67 21.27
C ILE A 157 3.70 1.91 21.06
N ASP A 158 4.23 1.52 19.89
CA ASP A 158 5.64 1.72 19.54
C ASP A 158 6.01 3.20 19.60
N LEU A 159 5.19 4.07 19.01
CA LEU A 159 5.39 5.53 19.05
C LEU A 159 5.46 6.06 20.49
N TYR A 160 4.50 5.70 21.34
CA TYR A 160 4.50 6.20 22.72
C TYR A 160 5.63 5.62 23.57
N GLN A 161 6.07 4.39 23.31
CA GLN A 161 7.28 3.83 23.94
C GLN A 161 8.55 4.58 23.51
N GLU A 162 8.67 4.91 22.22
CA GLU A 162 9.78 5.73 21.70
C GLU A 162 9.81 7.12 22.38
N LEU A 163 8.64 7.72 22.57
CA LEU A 163 8.45 9.00 23.27
C LEU A 163 8.55 8.91 24.80
N LYS A 164 8.83 7.72 25.36
CA LYS A 164 8.87 7.44 26.82
C LYS A 164 7.54 7.72 27.55
N ARG A 165 6.43 7.73 26.82
CA ARG A 165 5.06 7.91 27.32
C ARG A 165 4.41 6.55 27.61
N ASN A 166 5.02 5.76 28.49
CA ASN A 166 4.58 4.38 28.78
C ASN A 166 3.14 4.29 29.30
N SER A 167 2.67 5.31 30.02
CA SER A 167 1.28 5.39 30.48
C SER A 167 0.30 5.49 29.32
N ASP A 168 0.64 6.24 28.27
CA ASP A 168 -0.20 6.36 27.07
C ASP A 168 -0.10 5.10 26.22
N ALA A 169 1.09 4.50 26.08
CA ALA A 169 1.24 3.19 25.45
C ALA A 169 0.36 2.12 26.12
N LEU A 170 0.31 2.09 27.46
CA LEU A 170 -0.56 1.19 28.20
C LEU A 170 -2.03 1.45 27.91
N LYS A 171 -2.46 2.71 27.82
CA LYS A 171 -3.84 3.06 27.45
C LYS A 171 -4.20 2.53 26.07
N ILE A 172 -3.31 2.69 25.08
CA ILE A 172 -3.52 2.17 23.72
C ILE A 172 -3.59 0.64 23.71
N ALA A 173 -2.70 -0.05 24.41
CA ALA A 173 -2.76 -1.51 24.53
C ALA A 173 -4.04 -1.99 25.23
N THR A 174 -4.48 -1.25 26.25
CA THR A 174 -5.73 -1.51 26.97
C THR A 174 -6.93 -1.35 26.03
N ASP A 175 -6.99 -0.25 25.27
CA ASP A 175 -8.06 0.02 24.32
C ASP A 175 -8.08 -1.02 23.19
N GLY A 176 -6.92 -1.32 22.61
CA GLY A 176 -6.78 -2.32 21.57
C GLY A 176 -7.25 -3.71 21.98
N LEU A 177 -7.04 -4.12 23.24
CA LEU A 177 -7.58 -5.39 23.74
C LEU A 177 -9.10 -5.41 23.90
N LYS A 178 -9.76 -4.25 24.00
CA LYS A 178 -11.22 -4.22 23.99
C LYS A 178 -11.78 -4.50 22.59
N HIS A 179 -11.08 -4.07 21.53
CA HIS A 179 -11.51 -4.26 20.14
C HIS A 179 -10.95 -5.53 19.49
N VAL A 180 -9.75 -5.96 19.90
CA VAL A 180 -9.03 -7.13 19.38
C VAL A 180 -8.55 -8.03 20.53
N PRO A 181 -9.48 -8.63 21.32
CA PRO A 181 -9.14 -9.28 22.58
C PRO A 181 -8.24 -10.51 22.45
N ASN A 182 -8.26 -11.16 21.28
CA ASN A 182 -7.46 -12.36 21.02
C ASN A 182 -6.08 -12.06 20.42
N SER A 183 -5.71 -10.78 20.31
CA SER A 183 -4.39 -10.41 19.79
C SER A 183 -3.29 -10.73 20.78
N GLU A 184 -2.47 -11.75 20.48
CA GLU A 184 -1.30 -12.10 21.30
C GLU A 184 -0.29 -10.94 21.39
N SER A 185 -0.15 -10.17 20.31
CA SER A 185 0.77 -9.03 20.27
C SER A 185 0.34 -7.93 21.25
N LEU A 186 -0.95 -7.59 21.28
CA LEU A 186 -1.51 -6.60 22.20
C LEU A 186 -1.54 -7.11 23.63
N GLN A 187 -1.84 -8.39 23.86
CA GLN A 187 -1.77 -9.00 25.19
C GLN A 187 -0.35 -8.91 25.76
N LYS A 188 0.67 -9.23 24.94
CA LYS A 188 2.07 -9.12 25.34
C LYS A 188 2.46 -7.68 25.64
N ALA A 189 2.11 -6.73 24.77
CA ALA A 189 2.40 -5.31 24.96
C ALA A 189 1.74 -4.79 26.25
N TYR A 190 0.47 -5.09 26.47
CA TYR A 190 -0.29 -4.71 27.66
C TYR A 190 0.38 -5.18 28.95
N LEU A 191 0.77 -6.47 29.02
CA LEU A 191 1.45 -7.02 30.19
C LEU A 191 2.84 -6.39 30.39
N ALA A 192 3.62 -6.20 29.32
CA ALA A 192 4.94 -5.58 29.38
C ALA A 192 4.89 -4.12 29.85
N LEU A 193 3.78 -3.43 29.59
CA LEU A 193 3.52 -2.05 29.99
C LEU A 193 2.89 -1.93 31.40
N GLY A 194 2.74 -3.05 32.12
CA GLY A 194 2.25 -3.09 33.50
C GLY A 194 0.77 -3.46 33.68
N GLY A 195 0.09 -3.83 32.59
CA GLY A 195 -1.25 -4.42 32.63
C GLY A 195 -1.28 -5.77 33.36
N LYS A 196 -2.47 -6.21 33.80
CA LYS A 196 -2.66 -7.46 34.56
C LYS A 196 -3.87 -8.24 34.05
N LYS A 197 -3.89 -9.55 34.29
CA LYS A 197 -5.06 -10.40 34.01
C LYS A 197 -6.15 -10.18 35.08
N PRO A 198 -7.45 -10.39 34.75
CA PRO A 198 -7.98 -10.71 33.42
C PRO A 198 -7.78 -9.54 32.43
N PHE A 199 -7.71 -9.83 31.14
CA PHE A 199 -7.55 -8.79 30.12
C PHE A 199 -8.78 -7.87 30.08
N PRO A 200 -8.65 -6.64 29.55
CA PRO A 200 -9.77 -5.71 29.41
C PRO A 200 -10.98 -6.37 28.74
N GLU A 201 -12.17 -6.09 29.26
CA GLU A 201 -13.40 -6.65 28.71
C GLU A 201 -13.60 -6.19 27.26
N PRO A 202 -13.90 -7.11 26.32
CA PRO A 202 -14.15 -6.75 24.93
C PRO A 202 -15.35 -5.81 24.80
N VAL A 203 -15.26 -4.83 23.89
CA VAL A 203 -16.45 -4.11 23.46
C VAL A 203 -17.28 -5.07 22.64
N VAL A 204 -18.47 -5.44 23.14
CA VAL A 204 -19.43 -6.22 22.35
C VAL A 204 -19.90 -5.33 21.19
N GLU A 205 -19.33 -5.51 20.01
CA GLU A 205 -19.80 -4.82 18.81
C GLU A 205 -21.23 -5.29 18.50
N LYS A 206 -22.21 -4.39 18.70
CA LYS A 206 -23.53 -4.55 18.08
C LYS A 206 -23.30 -4.50 16.57
N PRO A 207 -23.84 -5.45 15.78
CA PRO A 207 -23.68 -5.43 14.33
C PRO A 207 -24.07 -4.06 13.79
N ALA A 208 -23.19 -3.43 13.02
CA ALA A 208 -23.49 -2.16 12.36
C ALA A 208 -24.74 -2.37 11.48
N PRO A 209 -25.76 -1.49 11.58
CA PRO A 209 -26.89 -1.56 10.68
C PRO A 209 -26.39 -1.39 9.25
N ASP A 210 -26.84 -2.26 8.36
CA ASP A 210 -26.53 -2.24 6.95
C ASP A 210 -26.73 -0.82 6.41
N ALA A 211 -25.64 -0.20 5.95
CA ALA A 211 -25.69 1.05 5.21
C ALA A 211 -26.17 0.78 3.76
N SER A 212 -27.27 0.04 3.63
CA SER A 212 -28.08 -0.06 2.42
C SER A 212 -29.39 0.66 2.73
N GLY A 213 -29.42 1.96 2.50
CA GLY A 213 -30.64 2.73 2.75
C GLY A 213 -30.40 4.23 2.85
N ALA A 214 -30.07 4.85 1.71
CA ALA A 214 -30.56 6.17 1.29
C ALA A 214 -29.67 6.73 0.17
N VAL A 215 -29.97 6.35 -1.08
CA VAL A 215 -29.81 7.28 -2.20
C VAL A 215 -31.22 7.55 -2.70
N ALA A 216 -31.82 8.64 -2.21
CA ALA A 216 -32.99 9.22 -2.85
C ALA A 216 -32.52 9.94 -4.12
N GLN A 217 -33.16 9.60 -5.22
CA GLN A 217 -32.98 10.18 -6.55
C GLN A 217 -33.28 11.68 -6.55
N GLU A 218 -32.52 12.44 -7.33
CA GLU A 218 -33.11 13.49 -8.17
C GLU A 218 -32.61 13.33 -9.61
N VAL A 219 -33.60 13.42 -10.51
CA VAL A 219 -33.55 13.20 -11.94
C VAL A 219 -33.27 14.54 -12.63
N GLY A 220 -32.36 14.56 -13.60
CA GLY A 220 -32.18 15.67 -14.53
C GLY A 220 -31.83 15.14 -15.92
N GLN A 221 -32.81 15.18 -16.82
CA GLN A 221 -32.70 14.80 -18.24
C GLN A 221 -32.18 15.95 -19.11
N GLY A 222 -31.50 15.57 -20.21
CA GLY A 222 -31.23 16.37 -21.41
C GLY A 222 -29.74 16.25 -21.79
N GLY A 223 -29.32 15.81 -22.97
CA GLY A 223 -29.96 15.37 -24.21
C GLY A 223 -28.96 15.61 -25.35
N ALA A 224 -28.62 14.54 -26.11
CA ALA A 224 -27.96 14.46 -27.44
C ALA A 224 -26.60 15.23 -27.64
N GLU A 225 -25.62 14.83 -28.45
CA GLU A 225 -25.62 14.11 -29.73
C GLU A 225 -24.16 13.81 -30.17
N GLY A 226 -23.94 12.70 -30.89
CA GLY A 226 -22.82 12.42 -31.83
C GLY A 226 -21.41 12.17 -31.26
N SER A 227 -20.55 11.30 -31.78
CA SER A 227 -20.57 10.33 -32.88
C SER A 227 -19.37 9.39 -32.67
N ALA A 228 -19.54 8.09 -32.90
CA ALA A 228 -18.46 7.11 -32.92
C ALA A 228 -17.91 6.91 -34.35
N PRO A 229 -16.67 6.39 -34.48
CA PRO A 229 -16.33 5.50 -35.58
C PRO A 229 -15.82 4.12 -35.07
N PRO A 230 -15.74 3.11 -35.95
CA PRO A 230 -16.15 1.74 -35.62
C PRO A 230 -15.00 0.84 -35.14
N SER A 231 -15.44 -0.30 -34.58
CA SER A 231 -14.63 -1.47 -34.24
C SER A 231 -14.50 -2.40 -35.43
N ASP A 232 -13.33 -2.98 -35.63
CA ASP A 232 -13.17 -4.29 -36.29
C ASP A 232 -11.92 -4.98 -35.73
N GLY A 233 -12.06 -6.25 -35.34
CA GLY A 233 -10.98 -7.02 -34.73
C GLY A 233 -11.46 -8.23 -33.96
N THR A 234 -12.07 -9.18 -34.69
CA THR A 234 -12.43 -10.55 -34.33
C THR A 234 -11.58 -11.21 -33.24
N ALA A 235 -12.24 -11.68 -32.17
CA ALA A 235 -11.69 -12.62 -31.20
C ALA A 235 -12.00 -14.06 -31.63
N THR A 236 -10.97 -14.86 -31.89
CA THR A 236 -11.09 -16.33 -31.97
C THR A 236 -10.82 -16.92 -30.60
N ALA A 237 -11.81 -17.64 -30.08
CA ALA A 237 -11.72 -18.44 -28.87
C ALA A 237 -10.77 -19.63 -29.09
N ALA A 238 -9.81 -19.79 -28.18
CA ALA A 238 -9.05 -21.03 -28.04
C ALA A 238 -9.10 -21.50 -26.58
N ASP A 239 -9.62 -22.71 -26.49
CA ASP A 239 -9.75 -23.70 -25.44
C ASP A 239 -8.91 -23.51 -24.15
N ARG A 240 -9.58 -23.67 -23.00
CA ARG A 240 -8.99 -23.68 -21.65
C ARG A 240 -9.09 -25.08 -21.08
N THR A 241 -7.96 -25.75 -20.88
CA THR A 241 -7.86 -26.87 -19.94
C THR A 241 -7.29 -26.40 -18.60
N PRO A 242 -7.96 -26.65 -17.45
CA PRO A 242 -7.50 -26.20 -16.15
C PRO A 242 -6.52 -27.22 -15.53
N THR A 243 -5.25 -26.85 -15.41
CA THR A 243 -4.28 -27.61 -14.59
C THR A 243 -4.32 -27.08 -13.16
N THR A 244 -4.82 -27.90 -12.23
CA THR A 244 -4.84 -27.64 -10.79
C THR A 244 -3.46 -27.85 -10.19
N THR A 245 -2.74 -26.77 -9.90
CA THR A 245 -1.54 -26.80 -9.03
C THR A 245 -1.96 -26.45 -7.59
N PRO A 246 -1.56 -27.22 -6.57
CA PRO A 246 -1.90 -26.94 -5.18
C PRO A 246 -1.17 -25.68 -4.67
N PRO A 247 -1.75 -24.93 -3.71
CA PRO A 247 -1.16 -23.70 -3.19
C PRO A 247 0.11 -24.00 -2.36
N PRO A 248 1.11 -23.09 -2.38
CA PRO A 248 2.33 -23.24 -1.59
C PRO A 248 2.06 -23.02 -0.09
N PRO A 249 2.91 -23.58 0.80
CA PRO A 249 2.69 -23.59 2.24
C PRO A 249 2.85 -22.20 2.89
N GLU A 250 2.02 -21.97 3.91
CA GLU A 250 1.87 -20.71 4.66
C GLU A 250 3.15 -20.30 5.40
N THR A 251 4.01 -19.54 4.73
CA THR A 251 5.06 -18.74 5.37
C THR A 251 4.60 -17.29 5.32
N GLY A 252 4.21 -16.75 6.47
CA GLY A 252 3.60 -15.44 6.61
C GLY A 252 4.43 -14.32 5.98
N CYS A 253 3.87 -13.67 4.96
CA CYS A 253 4.44 -12.47 4.37
C CYS A 253 4.26 -11.28 5.34
N ARG A 254 5.38 -10.65 5.71
CA ARG A 254 5.46 -9.53 6.68
C ARG A 254 4.71 -8.25 6.26
N PHE A 255 4.32 -8.16 4.98
CA PHE A 255 3.55 -7.05 4.42
C PHE A 255 2.25 -7.51 3.76
N CYS A 256 1.83 -8.75 3.98
CA CYS A 256 0.45 -9.08 3.68
C CYS A 256 -0.44 -8.27 4.62
N PRO A 257 -1.55 -7.70 4.12
CA PRO A 257 -2.53 -7.09 4.99
C PRO A 257 -2.96 -8.11 6.06
N PRO A 258 -3.42 -7.67 7.23
CA PRO A 258 -3.69 -8.60 8.31
C PRO A 258 -4.78 -9.61 7.92
N GLU A 259 -4.83 -10.73 8.64
CA GLU A 259 -5.67 -11.87 8.25
C GLU A 259 -7.15 -11.49 8.14
N ASP A 260 -7.63 -10.48 8.87
CA ASP A 260 -8.99 -9.94 8.78
C ASP A 260 -9.25 -9.22 7.45
N VAL A 261 -8.29 -8.45 6.94
CA VAL A 261 -8.35 -7.82 5.63
C VAL A 261 -8.28 -8.89 4.55
N GLN A 262 -7.38 -9.86 4.70
CA GLN A 262 -7.34 -11.01 3.79
C GLN A 262 -8.62 -11.88 3.89
N ARG A 263 -9.23 -12.02 5.06
CA ARG A 263 -10.49 -12.75 5.29
C ARG A 263 -11.68 -11.99 4.72
N ARG A 264 -11.70 -10.66 4.82
CA ARG A 264 -12.65 -9.79 4.10
C ARG A 264 -12.45 -9.92 2.59
N TRP A 265 -11.23 -10.07 2.10
CA TRP A 265 -10.95 -10.39 0.70
C TRP A 265 -11.44 -11.78 0.30
N ARG A 266 -11.36 -12.78 1.19
CA ARG A 266 -11.88 -14.14 0.97
C ARG A 266 -13.40 -14.26 1.17
N GLY A 267 -13.99 -13.46 2.05
CA GLY A 267 -15.39 -13.57 2.51
C GLY A 267 -16.35 -12.55 1.90
N GLY A 268 -15.86 -11.44 1.36
CA GLY A 268 -16.66 -10.34 0.78
C GLY A 268 -17.34 -10.63 -0.55
N PHE A 269 -17.32 -11.88 -1.04
CA PHE A 269 -17.87 -12.25 -2.36
C PHE A 269 -18.98 -13.31 -2.31
N LYS A 270 -19.55 -13.59 -1.12
CA LYS A 270 -20.71 -14.49 -1.02
C LYS A 270 -22.08 -13.80 -0.90
N SER A 271 -22.16 -12.48 -0.96
CA SER A 271 -23.44 -11.73 -0.89
C SER A 271 -23.68 -10.86 -2.13
N GLY A 272 -23.48 -11.46 -3.32
CA GLY A 272 -23.74 -10.82 -4.62
C GLY A 272 -24.41 -11.77 -5.62
N LYS A 273 -25.17 -12.75 -5.13
CA LYS A 273 -26.15 -13.49 -5.91
C LYS A 273 -27.43 -13.50 -5.09
N GLU A 274 -28.26 -12.47 -5.25
CA GLU A 274 -29.70 -12.55 -5.54
C GLU A 274 -30.07 -11.29 -6.33
#